data_AF-A0A2I2EYA6-F1
#
_entry.id   AF-A0A2I2EYA6-F1
#
_cell.length_a   1.000
_cell.length_b   1.000
_cell.length_c   1.000
_cell.angle_alpha   90.00
_cell.angle_beta   90.00
_cell.angle_gamma   90.00
#
_symmetry.space_group_name_H-M   'P 1'
#
loop_
_entity.id
_entity.type
_entity.pdbx_description
1 polymer ?
#
loop_
_entity_poly.entity_id
_entity_poly.type
_entity_poly.pdbx_seq_one_letter_code
_entity_poly.pdbx_strand_id
1 'polypeptide(L)' 'MAGPSKSMILDPALQKYYEVNANRYKYFRWTPRNAWFSFIFMAVIPGSLTYLTYKTEGKVDFRGKRRGDTLSEW' A
#
# COMPACT_ATOMS: atom_id res chain seq x y z
N MET A 1 28.09 26.65 -3.42
CA MET A 1 26.65 26.66 -3.06
C MET A 1 26.31 28.09 -2.65
N ALA A 2 25.42 28.77 -3.37
CA ALA A 2 24.96 30.11 -2.98
C ALA A 2 24.31 30.03 -1.58
N GLY A 3 24.56 31.03 -0.73
CA GLY A 3 24.02 31.09 0.63
C GLY A 3 22.48 31.11 0.67
N PRO A 4 21.87 30.79 1.82
CA PRO A 4 20.42 30.66 1.95
C PRO A 4 19.71 31.94 1.50
N SER A 5 18.82 31.82 0.52
CA SER A 5 17.98 32.93 0.08
C SER A 5 16.93 33.25 1.14
N LYS A 6 16.77 34.53 1.49
CA LYS A 6 15.80 35.02 2.49
C LYS A 6 14.32 34.80 2.11
N SER A 7 14.06 34.19 0.95
CA SER A 7 12.72 33.94 0.41
C SER A 7 11.99 32.76 1.05
N MET A 8 12.71 31.85 1.72
CA MET A 8 12.11 30.72 2.42
C MET A 8 12.12 31.00 3.93
N ILE A 9 11.00 31.50 4.45
CA ILE A 9 10.76 31.57 5.89
C ILE A 9 10.35 30.16 6.33
N LEU A 10 11.28 29.43 6.96
CA LEU A 10 10.99 28.11 7.51
C LEU A 10 10.18 28.28 8.80
N ASP A 11 8.91 27.85 8.77
CA ASP A 11 8.11 27.74 9.98
C ASP A 11 8.66 26.58 10.84
N PRO A 12 9.14 26.82 12.06
CA PRO A 12 9.67 25.78 12.93
C PRO A 12 8.62 24.69 13.27
N ALA A 13 7.32 25.02 13.30
CA ALA A 13 6.28 24.03 13.56
C ALA A 13 6.13 23.05 12.39
N LEU A 14 6.06 23.59 11.16
CA LEU A 14 6.03 22.82 9.93
C LEU A 14 7.29 21.94 9.79
N GLN A 15 8.47 22.47 10.10
CA GLN A 15 9.71 21.72 10.03
C GLN A 15 9.73 20.54 11.02
N LYS A 16 9.29 20.77 12.27
CA LYS A 16 9.15 19.71 13.27
C LYS A 16 8.17 18.63 12.82
N TYR A 17 7.06 19.00 12.19
CA TYR A 17 6.10 18.03 11.65
C TYR A 17 6.73 17.14 10.58
N TYR A 18 7.49 17.72 9.64
CA TYR A 18 8.20 16.94 8.64
C TYR A 18 9.25 16.02 9.27
N GLU A 19 10.00 16.50 10.25
CA GLU A 19 10.98 15.70 10.97
C GLU A 19 10.36 14.52 11.72
N VAL A 20 9.18 14.69 12.33
CA VAL A 20 8.44 13.59 12.97
C VAL A 20 8.01 12.53 11.96
N ASN A 21 7.57 12.94 10.77
CA ASN A 21 7.17 12.02 9.72
C ASN A 21 8.38 11.24 9.15
N ALA A 22 9.47 11.95 8.84
CA ALA A 22 10.69 11.34 8.32
C ALA A 22 11.34 10.37 9.34
N ASN A 23 11.30 10.71 10.62
CA ASN A 23 11.87 9.89 11.69
C ASN A 23 10.89 8.89 12.33
N ARG A 24 9.69 8.71 11.76
CA ARG A 24 8.63 7.88 12.35
C ARG A 24 9.08 6.45 12.65
N TYR A 25 9.94 5.87 11.79
CA TYR A 25 10.48 4.52 11.98
C TYR A 25 11.33 4.38 13.26
N LYS A 26 12.02 5.46 13.69
CA LYS A 26 12.86 5.44 14.90
C LYS A 26 12.04 5.26 16.18
N TYR A 27 10.82 5.79 16.17
CA TYR A 27 9.91 5.75 17.32
C TYR A 27 8.88 4.62 17.23
N PHE A 28 9.01 3.74 16.22
CA PHE A 28 8.11 2.61 16.04
C PHE A 28 8.27 1.59 17.17
N ARG A 29 7.14 1.00 17.59
CA ARG A 29 7.09 -0.06 18.59
C ARG A 29 6.12 -1.15 18.14
N TRP A 30 6.50 -2.39 18.40
CA TRP A 30 5.62 -3.55 18.25
C TRP A 30 4.60 -3.61 19.38
N THR A 31 3.49 -2.89 19.19
CA THR A 31 2.29 -3.07 20.02
C THR A 31 1.41 -4.15 19.41
N PRO A 32 0.54 -4.83 20.19
CA PRO A 32 -0.36 -5.84 19.64
C PRO A 32 -1.19 -5.33 18.45
N ARG A 33 -1.64 -4.07 18.52
CA ARG A 33 -2.35 -3.40 17.42
C ARG A 33 -1.49 -3.27 16.16
N ASN A 34 -0.26 -2.76 16.29
CA ASN A 34 0.62 -2.56 15.14
C ASN A 34 1.04 -3.91 14.53
N ALA A 35 1.35 -4.90 15.37
CA ALA A 35 1.67 -6.26 14.94
C ALA A 35 0.53 -6.88 14.13
N TRP A 36 -0.70 -6.73 14.59
CA TRP A 36 -1.88 -7.23 13.89
C TRP A 36 -2.06 -6.59 12.51
N PHE A 37 -1.92 -5.27 12.41
CA PHE A 37 -1.98 -4.59 11.11
C PHE A 37 -0.84 -5.02 10.19
N SER A 38 0.40 -5.07 10.67
CA SER A 38 1.52 -5.56 9.88
C SER A 38 1.28 -6.96 9.35
N PHE A 39 0.75 -7.87 10.17
CA PHE A 39 0.40 -9.22 9.73
C PHE A 39 -0.67 -9.24 8.63
N ILE A 40 -1.74 -8.44 8.78
CA ILE A 40 -2.78 -8.35 7.75
C ILE A 40 -2.20 -7.86 6.41
N PHE A 41 -1.46 -6.76 6.43
CA PHE A 41 -0.97 -6.13 5.20
C PHE A 41 0.18 -6.89 4.55
N MET A 42 1.02 -7.59 5.33
CA MET A 42 2.14 -8.36 4.77
C MET A 42 1.77 -9.80 4.39
N ALA A 43 0.83 -10.43 5.08
CA ALA A 43 0.51 -11.85 4.86
C ALA A 43 -0.92 -12.06 4.36
N VAL A 44 -1.93 -11.54 5.07
CA VAL A 44 -3.34 -11.86 4.76
C VAL A 44 -3.75 -11.30 3.40
N ILE A 45 -3.46 -10.04 3.12
CA ILE A 45 -3.84 -9.40 1.86
C ILE A 45 -3.10 -10.04 0.67
N PRO A 46 -1.75 -10.12 0.65
CA PRO A 46 -1.05 -10.80 -0.44
C PRO A 46 -1.45 -12.26 -0.57
N GLY A 47 -1.54 -13.01 0.54
CA GLY A 47 -1.89 -14.43 0.52
C GLY A 47 -3.30 -14.70 -0.03
N SER A 48 -4.29 -13.91 0.38
CA SER A 48 -5.67 -14.03 -0.14
C SER A 48 -5.78 -13.66 -1.61
N LEU A 49 -5.11 -12.59 -2.05
CA LEU A 49 -5.05 -12.21 -3.46
C LEU A 49 -4.37 -13.29 -4.29
N THR A 50 -3.20 -13.78 -3.86
CA THR A 50 -2.48 -14.86 -4.54
C THR A 50 -3.32 -16.12 -4.64
N TYR A 51 -3.99 -16.53 -3.56
CA TYR A 51 -4.88 -17.68 -3.58
C TYR A 51 -6.05 -17.50 -4.57
N LEU A 52 -6.68 -16.33 -4.55
CA LEU A 52 -7.79 -16.02 -5.46
C LEU A 52 -7.31 -16.07 -6.91
N THR A 53 -6.21 -15.38 -7.21
CA THR A 53 -5.61 -15.35 -8.55
C THR A 53 -5.33 -16.75 -9.05
N TYR A 54 -4.60 -17.58 -8.30
CA TYR A 54 -4.33 -18.97 -8.71
C TYR A 54 -5.60 -19.81 -8.90
N LYS A 55 -6.63 -19.56 -8.10
CA LYS A 55 -7.90 -20.29 -8.25
C LYS A 55 -8.71 -19.82 -9.45
N THR A 56 -8.59 -18.57 -9.88
CA THR A 56 -9.36 -17.97 -10.98
C THR A 56 -8.60 -17.89 -12.30
N GLU A 57 -7.27 -18.07 -12.27
CA GLU A 57 -6.41 -18.05 -13.43
C GLU A 57 -6.90 -19.06 -14.48
N GLY A 58 -7.04 -18.62 -15.72
CA GLY A 58 -7.50 -19.44 -16.84
C GLY A 58 -8.96 -19.89 -16.78
N LYS A 59 -9.76 -19.44 -15.80
CA LYS A 59 -11.18 -19.81 -15.72
C LYS A 59 -12.10 -18.91 -16.51
N VAL A 60 -11.66 -17.70 -16.83
CA VAL A 60 -12.49 -16.67 -17.44
C VAL A 60 -11.85 -16.20 -18.74
N ASP A 61 -12.52 -16.43 -19.87
CA ASP A 61 -12.14 -15.85 -21.15
C ASP A 61 -13.25 -14.92 -21.68
N PHE A 62 -12.86 -13.69 -21.99
CA PHE A 62 -13.74 -12.65 -22.51
C PHE A 62 -13.65 -12.50 -24.04
N ARG A 63 -12.76 -13.25 -24.70
CA ARG A 63 -12.54 -13.12 -26.13
C ARG A 63 -13.80 -13.49 -26.92
N GLY A 64 -14.37 -12.49 -27.60
CA GLY A 64 -15.53 -12.66 -28.49
C GLY A 64 -16.87 -12.95 -27.79
N LYS A 65 -16.95 -12.86 -26.46
CA LYS A 65 -18.18 -13.15 -25.69
C LYS A 65 -19.21 -12.02 -25.79
N ARG A 66 -20.50 -12.37 -25.87
CA ARG A 66 -21.64 -11.44 -25.91
C ARG A 66 -22.48 -11.55 -24.64
N ARG A 67 -23.45 -10.64 -24.47
CA ARG A 67 -24.37 -10.64 -23.33
C ARG A 67 -25.18 -11.95 -23.34
N GLY A 68 -25.07 -12.72 -22.26
CA GLY A 68 -25.74 -14.01 -22.10
C GLY A 68 -24.83 -15.22 -22.32
N ASP A 69 -23.61 -15.02 -22.85
CA ASP A 69 -22.67 -16.12 -23.07
C ASP A 69 -21.93 -16.53 -21.78
N THR A 70 -21.61 -17.82 -21.66
CA THR A 70 -20.84 -18.36 -20.54
C THR A 70 -19.39 -17.90 -20.63
N LEU A 71 -18.91 -17.32 -19.53
CA LEU A 71 -17.53 -16.83 -19.38
C LEU A 71 -16.58 -17.90 -18.82
N SER A 72 -17.12 -18.95 -18.17
CA SER A 72 -16.32 -20.06 -17.63
C SER A 72 -15.87 -21.00 -18.75
N GLU A 73 -14.59 -21.35 -18.76
CA GLU A 73 -14.07 -22.43 -19.62
C GLU A 73 -14.16 -23.82 -18.98
N TRP A 74 -14.30 -23.89 -17.65
CA TRP A 74 -14.30 -25.13 -16.85
C TRP A 74 -15.46 -25.15 -15.85
#